data_AF-A0A8C6ZX78-F1
#
_entry.id   AF-A0A8C6ZX78-F1
#
_cell.length_a   1.000
_cell.length_b   1.000
_cell.length_c   1.000
_cell.angle_alpha   90.00
_cell.angle_beta   90.00
_cell.angle_gamma   90.00
#
_symmetry.space_group_name_H-M   'P 1'
#
loop_
_entity.id
_entity.type
_entity.pdbx_description
1 polymer ?
#
loop_
_entity_poly.entity_id
_entity_poly.type
_entity_poly.pdbx_seq_one_letter_code
_entity_poly.pdbx_strand_id
1 'polypeptide(L)' 'MLLLILVHAAVIAINEAIEKGIAEQTIVTLRNPNAMLLNVDEELAQDYQNELFDAKRRKDLG' A
#
# COMPACT_ATOMS: atom_id res chain seq x y z
N MET A 1 -3.77 -22.15 -1.28
CA MET A 1 -2.50 -21.85 -1.97
C MET A 1 -2.61 -20.65 -2.92
N LEU A 2 -3.65 -20.57 -3.79
CA LEU A 2 -3.84 -19.45 -4.73
C LEU A 2 -4.04 -18.07 -4.05
N LEU A 3 -4.87 -18.00 -3.01
CA LEU A 3 -5.15 -16.74 -2.28
C LEU A 3 -3.88 -16.10 -1.68
N LEU A 4 -2.97 -16.93 -1.15
CA LEU A 4 -1.72 -16.47 -0.54
C LEU A 4 -0.81 -15.78 -1.57
N ILE A 5 -0.78 -16.27 -2.82
CA ILE A 5 0.03 -15.69 -3.90
C ILE A 5 -0.51 -14.32 -4.30
N LEU A 6 -1.84 -14.18 -4.37
CA LEU A 6 -2.49 -12.92 -4.72
C LEU A 6 -2.27 -11.84 -3.66
N VAL A 7 -2.35 -12.21 -2.37
CA VAL A 7 -2.07 -11.29 -1.26
C VAL A 7 -0.61 -10.83 -1.29
N HIS A 8 0.35 -11.74 -1.50
CA HIS A 8 1.76 -11.36 -1.62
C HIS A 8 2.01 -10.39 -2.78
N ALA A 9 1.41 -10.63 -3.95
CA ALA A 9 1.53 -9.72 -5.09
C ALA A 9 0.95 -8.32 -4.79
N ALA A 10 -0.18 -8.25 -4.08
CA ALA A 10 -0.76 -6.98 -3.67
C ALA A 10 0.15 -6.21 -2.70
N VAL A 11 0.76 -6.90 -1.73
CA VAL A 11 1.71 -6.28 -0.78
C VAL A 11 2.94 -5.72 -1.50
N ILE A 12 3.46 -6.43 -2.50
CA ILE A 12 4.58 -5.95 -3.32
C ILE A 12 4.18 -4.67 -4.06
N ALA A 13 3.03 -4.67 -4.75
CA ALA A 13 2.55 -3.51 -5.49
C ALA A 13 2.32 -2.28 -4.60
N ILE A 14 1.79 -2.47 -3.38
CA ILE A 14 1.61 -1.41 -2.38
C ILE A 14 2.96 -0.80 -2.00
N ASN A 15 3.95 -1.64 -1.68
CA ASN A 15 5.29 -1.17 -1.31
C ASN A 15 5.97 -0.38 -2.44
N GLU A 16 5.85 -0.85 -3.69
CA GLU A 16 6.38 -0.14 -4.86
C GLU A 16 5.70 1.21 -5.08
N ALA A 17 4.38 1.30 -4.89
CA ALA A 17 3.65 2.55 -5.01
C ALA A 17 4.07 3.57 -3.93
N ILE A 18 4.23 3.10 -2.69
CA ILE A 18 4.72 3.91 -1.57
C ILE A 18 6.11 4.46 -1.88
N GLU A 19 7.03 3.62 -2.38
CA GLU A 19 8.40 4.04 -2.74
C GLU A 19 8.46 5.11 -3.83
N LYS A 20 7.52 5.09 -4.77
CA LYS A 20 7.41 6.11 -5.83
C LYS A 20 6.94 7.47 -5.32
N GLY A 21 6.34 7.54 -4.12
CA GLY A 21 5.89 8.81 -3.56
C GLY A 21 4.60 9.36 -4.16
N ILE A 22 3.85 8.59 -4.96
CA ILE A 22 2.67 9.06 -5.69
C ILE A 22 1.40 8.59 -4.99
N ALA A 23 0.72 9.51 -4.30
CA ALA A 23 -0.47 9.21 -3.50
C ALA A 23 -1.60 8.51 -4.29
N GLU A 24 -1.86 8.96 -5.52
CA GLU A 24 -2.84 8.33 -6.42
C GLU A 24 -2.50 6.86 -6.74
N GLN A 25 -1.22 6.53 -6.87
CA GLN A 25 -0.81 5.15 -7.14
C GLN A 25 -0.90 4.28 -5.89
N THR A 26 -0.64 4.86 -4.72
CA THR A 26 -0.76 4.17 -3.44
C THR A 26 -2.22 3.86 -3.10
N ILE A 27 -3.14 4.80 -3.28
CA ILE A 27 -4.57 4.53 -3.02
C ILE A 27 -5.13 3.45 -3.96
N VAL A 28 -4.72 3.43 -5.23
CA VAL A 28 -5.13 2.39 -6.18
C VAL A 28 -4.64 1.01 -5.75
N THR A 29 -3.40 0.90 -5.28
CA THR A 29 -2.85 -0.38 -4.82
C THR A 29 -3.45 -0.83 -3.49
N LEU A 30 -3.76 0.09 -2.57
CA LEU A 30 -4.48 -0.20 -1.33
C LEU A 30 -5.91 -0.72 -1.60
N ARG A 31 -6.58 -0.21 -2.63
CA ARG A 31 -7.92 -0.66 -3.07
C ARG A 31 -7.90 -1.96 -3.87
N ASN A 32 -6.74 -2.56 -4.12
CA ASN A 32 -6.65 -3.85 -4.77
C ASN A 32 -7.42 -4.90 -3.94
N PRO A 33 -8.42 -5.60 -4.50
CA PRO A 33 -9.22 -6.57 -3.75
C PRO A 33 -8.38 -7.72 -3.17
N ASN A 34 -7.23 -8.02 -3.78
CA ASN A 34 -6.30 -9.02 -3.29
C ASN A 34 -5.49 -8.56 -2.07
N ALA A 35 -5.46 -7.25 -1.76
CA ALA A 35 -4.82 -6.73 -0.54
C ALA A 35 -5.64 -7.01 0.73
N MET A 36 -6.91 -7.42 0.58
CA MET A 36 -7.83 -7.73 1.68
C MET A 36 -8.04 -6.57 2.67
N LEU A 37 -7.82 -5.32 2.23
CA LEU A 37 -8.11 -4.12 2.98
C LEU A 37 -9.59 -3.72 2.78
N LEU A 38 -10.23 -3.29 3.86
CA LEU A 38 -11.62 -2.82 3.85
C LEU A 38 -11.65 -1.33 4.18
N ASN A 39 -12.67 -0.62 3.66
CA ASN A 39 -12.92 0.80 3.96
C ASN A 39 -11.73 1.73 3.65
N VAL A 40 -11.03 1.45 2.56
CA VAL A 40 -9.99 2.34 2.03
C VAL A 40 -10.67 3.57 1.44
N ASP A 41 -10.45 4.73 2.06
CA ASP A 41 -11.06 6.00 1.65
C ASP A 41 -10.14 6.75 0.69
N GLU A 42 -10.69 7.09 -0.48
CA GLU A 42 -9.94 7.79 -1.53
C GLU A 42 -9.60 9.23 -1.14
N GLU A 43 -10.39 9.85 -0.26
CA GLU A 43 -10.12 11.20 0.25
C GLU A 43 -8.84 11.25 1.11
N LEU A 44 -8.38 10.10 1.63
CA LEU A 44 -7.19 9.97 2.46
C LEU A 44 -5.93 9.55 1.68
N ALA A 45 -5.95 9.58 0.35
CA ALA A 45 -4.85 9.09 -0.49
C ALA A 45 -3.47 9.68 -0.09
N GLN A 46 -3.42 11.00 0.17
CA GLN A 46 -2.18 11.66 0.56
C GLN A 46 -1.73 11.28 1.97
N ASP A 47 -2.68 11.12 2.90
CA ASP A 47 -2.39 10.73 4.28
C ASP A 47 -1.86 9.30 4.35
N TYR A 48 -2.49 8.37 3.60
CA TYR A 48 -1.99 7.00 3.48
C TYR A 48 -0.59 6.97 2.90
N GLN A 49 -0.31 7.72 1.84
CA GLN A 49 1.02 7.78 1.26
C GLN A 49 2.06 8.25 2.28
N ASN A 50 1.79 9.34 2.98
CA ASN A 50 2.74 9.92 3.93
C ASN A 50 3.00 8.97 5.10
N GLU A 51 1.95 8.47 5.75
CA GLU A 51 2.08 7.61 6.93
C GLU A 51 2.75 6.27 6.58
N LEU A 52 2.38 5.66 5.45
CA LEU A 52 2.97 4.40 5.02
C LEU A 52 4.45 4.57 4.59
N PHE A 53 4.79 5.68 3.95
CA PHE A 53 6.18 5.99 3.59
C PHE A 53 7.05 6.18 4.83
N ASP A 54 6.56 6.94 5.82
CA ASP A 54 7.28 7.15 7.07
C ASP A 54 7.38 5.85 7.88
N ALA A 55 6.32 5.04 7.94
CA ALA A 55 6.35 3.73 8.58
C ALA A 55 7.38 2.79 7.94
N LYS A 56 7.44 2.75 6.60
CA LYS A 56 8.43 1.96 5.86
C LYS A 56 9.86 2.43 6.19
N ARG A 57 10.11 3.74 6.17
CA ARG A 57 11.42 4.30 6.53
C ARG A 57 11.84 3.95 7.96
N ARG A 58 10.92 4.01 8.92
CA ARG A 58 11.20 3.60 10.32
C ARG A 58 11.61 2.13 10.39
N LYS A 59 10.93 1.25 9.64
CA LYS A 59 11.27 -0.18 9.58
C LYS A 59 12.65 -0.43 8.95
N ASP A 60 13.02 0.32 7.92
CA ASP A 60 14.30 0.10 7.22
C ASP A 60 15.50 0.71 7.98
N LEU A 61 15.24 1.57 8.98
CA LEU A 61 16.25 2.19 9.84
C LEU A 61 16.51 1.44 11.15
N GLY A 62 15.71 0.42 11.48
CA GLY A 62 15.83 -0.41 12.70
C GLY A 62 16.25 -1.83 12.39
#